data_AF-Q9TV90-F1
#
_entry.id   AF-Q9TV90-F1
#
_cell.length_a   1.000
_cell.length_b   1.000
_cell.length_c   1.000
_cell.angle_alpha   90.00
_cell.angle_beta   90.00
_cell.angle_gamma   90.00
#
_symmetry.space_group_name_H-M   'P 1'
#
loop_
_entity.id
_entity.type
_entity.pdbx_description
1 polymer ?
#
loop_
_entity_poly.entity_id
_entity_poly.type
_entity_poly.pdbx_seq_one_letter_code
_entity_poly.pdbx_strand_id
1 'polypeptide(L)' 'QLPVIENKVCNRYEYLNGRVKSTELCAGHLVGGVDSCQGDSGGPLVCFEKDKYILQGVTSWGLGCARPNKPGV' A
#
# COMPACT_ATOMS: atom_id res chain seq x y z
N GLN A 1 10.38 -4.98 -2.75
CA GLN A 1 9.55 -5.51 -1.64
C GLN A 1 8.96 -4.32 -0.88
N LEU A 2 7.66 -4.35 -0.63
CA LEU A 2 6.93 -3.28 0.08
C LEU A 2 6.47 -3.82 1.44
N PRO A 3 6.66 -3.10 2.55
CA PRO A 3 6.08 -3.48 3.83
C PRO A 3 4.60 -3.13 3.86
N VAL A 4 3.79 -3.97 4.50
CA VAL A 4 2.40 -3.66 4.82
C VAL A 4 2.36 -2.68 5.99
N ILE A 5 1.57 -1.63 5.87
CA ILE A 5 1.39 -0.59 6.87
C ILE A 5 0.00 -0.72 7.46
N GLU A 6 -0.09 -0.81 8.80
CA GLU A 6 -1.36 -0.87 9.51
C GLU A 6 -2.23 0.36 9.19
N ASN A 7 -3.53 0.17 8.95
CA ASN A 7 -4.45 1.26 8.59
C ASN A 7 -4.45 2.39 9.62
N LYS A 8 -4.23 2.10 10.90
CA LYS A 8 -4.09 3.13 11.95
C LYS A 8 -2.90 4.06 11.69
N VAL A 9 -1.77 3.51 11.23
CA VAL A 9 -0.60 4.31 10.83
C VAL A 9 -0.89 5.03 9.52
N CYS A 10 -1.40 4.30 8.51
CA CYS A 10 -1.68 4.86 7.19
C CYS A 10 -2.70 6.02 7.21
N ASN A 11 -3.62 6.02 8.17
CA ASN A 11 -4.62 7.05 8.36
C ASN A 11 -4.18 8.26 9.20
N ARG A 12 -2.93 8.31 9.70
CA ARG A 12 -2.45 9.54 10.36
C ARG A 12 -2.47 10.71 9.37
N TYR A 13 -2.58 11.93 9.91
CA TYR A 13 -2.71 13.17 9.13
C TYR A 13 -1.56 13.37 8.13
N GLU A 14 -0.36 12.94 8.50
CA GLU A 14 0.88 12.99 7.74
C GLU A 14 0.84 12.11 6.46
N TYR A 15 0.03 11.06 6.45
CA TYR A 15 -0.09 10.11 5.34
C TYR A 15 -1.38 10.29 4.55
N LEU A 16 -2.35 9.39 4.69
CA LEU A 16 -3.59 9.40 3.91
C LEU A 16 -4.77 10.05 4.64
N ASN A 17 -4.57 10.55 5.87
CA ASN A 17 -5.51 11.40 6.60
C ASN A 17 -6.94 10.85 6.65
N GLY A 18 -7.10 9.63 7.19
CA GLY A 18 -8.41 9.00 7.38
C GLY A 18 -9.10 8.49 6.11
N ARG A 19 -8.45 8.50 4.95
CA ARG A 19 -9.06 8.08 3.67
C ARG A 19 -9.14 6.55 3.49
N VAL A 20 -8.33 5.78 4.22
CA VAL A 20 -8.24 4.33 4.07
C VAL A 20 -9.29 3.65 4.92
N LYS A 21 -10.16 2.86 4.28
CA LYS A 21 -11.25 2.10 4.92
C LYS A 21 -10.74 0.78 5.49
N SER A 22 -11.58 0.11 6.29
CA SER A 22 -11.26 -1.20 6.87
C SER A 22 -11.14 -2.33 5.85
N THR A 23 -11.68 -2.15 4.65
CA THR A 23 -11.62 -3.11 3.53
C THR A 23 -10.40 -2.90 2.62
N GLU A 24 -9.57 -1.92 2.93
CA GLU A 24 -8.38 -1.54 2.17
C GLU A 24 -7.14 -1.79 3.03
N LEU A 25 -5.98 -1.91 2.40
CA LEU A 25 -4.70 -2.05 3.09
C LEU A 25 -3.68 -1.09 2.47
N CYS A 26 -2.69 -0.66 3.25
CA CYS A 26 -1.61 0.15 2.71
C CYS A 26 -0.33 -0.68 2.59
N ALA A 27 0.42 -0.47 1.51
CA ALA A 27 1.75 -1.03 1.36
C ALA A 27 2.70 -0.01 0.73
N GLY A 28 3.91 0.11 1.27
CA GLY A 28 4.85 1.10 0.77
C GLY A 28 5.91 1.49 1.78
N HIS A 29 6.97 2.14 1.31
CA HIS A 29 7.95 2.77 2.18
C HIS A 29 7.50 4.19 2.52
N LEU A 30 7.48 4.56 3.80
CA LEU A 30 7.07 5.90 4.22
C LEU A 30 8.01 7.00 3.69
N VAL A 31 9.27 6.66 3.40
CA VAL A 31 10.24 7.56 2.75
C VAL A 31 9.99 7.75 1.25
N GLY A 32 9.05 6.99 0.65
CA GLY A 32 8.81 6.95 -0.79
C GLY A 32 9.78 6.03 -1.54
N GLY A 33 9.92 6.24 -2.85
CA GLY A 33 10.89 5.58 -3.72
C GLY A 33 10.35 4.39 -4.52
N VAL A 34 9.84 3.35 -3.85
CA VAL A 34 9.26 2.17 -4.53
C VAL A 34 7.77 2.09 -4.24
N ASP A 35 6.97 1.99 -5.31
CA ASP A 35 5.51 1.98 -5.25
C ASP A 35 4.93 1.37 -6.53
N SER A 36 3.68 0.93 -6.46
CA SER A 36 2.86 0.67 -7.66
C SER A 36 2.42 1.99 -8.30
N CYS A 37 2.15 2.00 -9.61
CA CYS A 37 1.80 3.22 -10.33
C CYS A 37 0.68 3.02 -11.35
N GLN A 38 0.36 4.06 -12.12
CA GLN A 38 -0.69 3.96 -13.14
C GLN A 38 -0.34 2.87 -14.15
N GLY A 39 -1.30 1.99 -14.41
CA GLY A 39 -1.12 0.79 -15.24
C GLY A 39 -0.96 -0.50 -14.43
N ASP A 40 -0.62 -0.41 -13.15
CA ASP A 40 -0.52 -1.58 -12.25
C ASP A 40 -1.86 -1.93 -11.57
N SER A 41 -2.90 -1.12 -11.76
CA SER A 41 -4.23 -1.32 -11.17
C SER A 41 -4.78 -2.70 -11.52
N GLY A 42 -5.28 -3.42 -10.52
CA GLY A 42 -5.70 -4.82 -10.66
C GLY A 42 -4.57 -5.84 -10.49
N GLY A 43 -3.32 -5.38 -10.35
CA GLY A 43 -2.17 -6.24 -10.08
C GLY A 43 -2.21 -6.88 -8.67
N PRO A 44 -1.58 -8.05 -8.49
CA PRO A 44 -1.62 -8.77 -7.23
C PRO A 44 -0.61 -8.22 -6.21
N LEU A 45 -1.07 -7.99 -4.98
CA LEU A 45 -0.19 -7.83 -3.81
C LEU A 45 -0.10 -9.18 -3.08
N VAL A 46 1.05 -9.83 -3.17
CA VAL A 46 1.31 -11.12 -2.54
C VAL A 46 2.25 -11.00 -1.36
N CYS A 47 1.93 -11.71 -0.28
CA CYS A 47 2.81 -11.86 0.88
C CYS A 47 3.23 -13.32 1.03
N PHE A 48 4.51 -13.54 1.30
CA PHE A 48 5.02 -14.88 1.56
C PHE A 48 4.72 -15.26 3.02
N GLU A 49 3.99 -16.35 3.21
CA GLU A 49 3.67 -16.87 4.53
C GLU A 49 3.94 -18.38 4.56
N LYS A 50 4.78 -18.79 5.53
CA LYS A 50 5.32 -20.16 5.66
C LYS A 50 6.10 -20.55 4.41
N ASP A 51 5.45 -21.20 3.44
CA ASP A 51 6.07 -21.76 2.24
C ASP A 51 5.30 -21.40 0.94
N LYS A 52 4.40 -20.42 1.00
CA LYS A 52 3.60 -20.02 -0.17
C LYS A 52 3.35 -18.52 -0.23
N TYR A 53 3.16 -18.03 -1.45
CA TYR A 53 2.64 -16.68 -1.68
C TYR A 53 1.12 -16.68 -1.56
N ILE A 54 0.61 -15.78 -0.73
CA ILE A 54 -0.82 -15.57 -0.51
C ILE A 54 -1.18 -14.20 -1.06
N LEU A 55 -2.24 -14.13 -1.87
CA LEU A 55 -2.80 -12.87 -2.34
C LEU A 55 -3.47 -12.16 -1.14
N GLN A 56 -2.90 -11.04 -0.73
CA GLN A 56 -3.41 -10.23 0.39
C GLN A 56 -4.13 -8.98 -0.09
N GLY A 57 -3.85 -8.51 -1.31
CA GLY A 57 -4.47 -7.32 -1.87
C GLY A 57 -4.44 -7.26 -3.38
N VAL A 58 -5.12 -6.26 -3.92
CA VAL A 58 -5.16 -5.93 -5.34
C VAL A 58 -4.87 -4.43 -5.47
N THR A 59 -3.88 -4.07 -6.28
CA THR A 59 -3.48 -2.66 -6.49
C THR A 59 -4.67 -1.81 -6.90
N SER A 60 -4.96 -0.75 -6.15
CA SER A 60 -6.17 0.06 -6.37
C SER A 60 -5.83 1.52 -6.69
N TRP A 61 -5.23 2.25 -5.74
CA TRP A 61 -5.05 3.70 -5.87
C TRP A 61 -3.89 4.25 -5.02
N GLY A 62 -3.50 5.49 -5.31
CA GLY A 62 -2.44 6.20 -4.57
C GLY A 62 -2.45 7.69 -4.87
N LEU A 63 -1.86 8.50 -4.00
CA LEU A 63 -1.75 9.96 -4.19
C LEU A 63 -0.48 10.35 -4.96
N GLY A 64 -0.44 9.96 -6.23
CA GLY A 64 0.80 9.91 -7.01
C GLY A 64 1.61 8.65 -6.66
N CYS A 65 2.73 8.43 -7.34
CA CYS A 65 3.54 7.21 -7.16
C CYS A 65 4.83 7.53 -6.41
N ALA A 66 5.26 6.61 -5.54
CA ALA A 66 6.55 6.61 -4.86
C ALA A 66 6.84 7.89 -4.05
N ARG A 67 5.78 8.57 -3.61
CA ARG A 67 5.90 9.83 -2.89
C ARG A 67 6.20 9.60 -1.41
N PRO A 68 7.07 10.42 -0.80
CA PRO A 68 7.25 10.42 0.65
C PRO A 68 5.90 10.63 1.35
N ASN A 69 5.67 9.84 2.40
CA ASN A 69 4.47 9.85 3.22
C ASN A 69 3.15 9.58 2.45
N LYS A 70 3.20 8.93 1.29
CA LYS A 70 2.01 8.58 0.50
C LYS A 70 2.17 7.14 -0.01
N PRO A 71 1.93 6.13 0.86
CA PRO A 71 1.96 4.73 0.43
C PRO A 71 0.80 4.44 -0.54
N GLY A 72 0.96 3.38 -1.33
CA GLY A 72 -0.11 2.84 -2.16
C GLY A 72 -1.18 2.14 -1.33
N VAL A 73 -2.39 2.09 -1.89
CA VAL A 73 -3.58 1.42 -1.36
C VAL A 73 -4.10 0.38 -2.35
#